data_AF-A0A920N4J7-F1
#
_entry.id   AF-A0A920N4J7-F1
#
_cell.length_a   1.000
_cell.length_b   1.000
_cell.length_c   1.000
_cell.angle_alpha   90.00
_cell.angle_beta   90.00
_cell.angle_gamma   90.00
#
_symmetry.space_group_name_H-M   'P 1'
#
loop_
_entity.id
_entity.type
_entity.pdbx_description
1 polymer ?
#
loop_
_entity_poly.entity_id
_entity_poly.type
_entity_poly.pdbx_seq_one_letter_code
_entity_poly.pdbx_strand_id
1 'polypeptide(L)'
;MIIQNGEIDVRQFAPSPKRSHCFFEWIYFANVASTLDDRSVYMTRKALGEELADSKLSPSTTTRSSSRSPTPPKAAAASMAFELGIPCLEGLMRNRYVGRTFIEGTNRADKARLKYTPLPEVLRGKRVVIVEDTIVRSTTMRALVSQLRERGEPGKFTFASPVRRSSRHASTASTCQRSRSCSHRNS
;
A
#
# COMPACT_ATOMS: atom_id res chain seq x y z
N MET A 1 19.07 25.10 -8.29
CA MET A 1 19.75 24.56 -9.47
C MET A 1 19.52 25.53 -10.59
N ILE A 2 20.59 26.10 -11.12
CA ILE A 2 20.58 27.02 -12.25
C ILE A 2 21.33 26.30 -13.37
N ILE A 3 20.72 26.20 -14.55
CA ILE A 3 21.40 25.67 -15.75
C ILE A 3 21.66 26.87 -16.66
N GLN A 4 22.92 27.18 -16.94
CA GLN A 4 23.33 28.24 -17.86
C GLN A 4 24.48 27.75 -18.73
N ASN A 5 24.40 27.98 -20.05
CA ASN A 5 25.43 27.59 -21.03
C ASN A 5 25.87 26.11 -20.97
N GLY A 6 24.98 25.21 -20.54
CA GLY A 6 25.29 23.79 -20.37
C GLY A 6 25.97 23.44 -19.03
N GLU A 7 26.30 24.43 -18.20
CA GLU A 7 26.82 24.24 -16.85
C GLU A 7 25.69 24.20 -15.82
N ILE A 8 25.86 23.34 -14.82
CA ILE A 8 24.92 23.17 -13.70
C ILE A 8 25.52 23.80 -12.45
N ASP A 9 24.88 24.85 -11.94
CA ASP A 9 25.21 25.48 -10.65
C ASP A 9 24.17 25.08 -9.58
N VAL A 10 24.64 24.42 -8.52
CA VAL A 10 23.82 23.93 -7.41
C VAL A 10 24.13 24.75 -6.16
N ARG A 11 23.26 25.70 -5.84
CA ARG A 11 23.33 26.49 -4.60
C ARG A 11 22.27 26.05 -3.60
N GLN A 12 22.67 25.96 -2.34
CA GLN A 12 21.75 25.72 -1.24
C GLN A 12 20.97 27.01 -0.91
N PHE A 13 19.65 26.97 -1.07
CA PHE A 13 18.79 28.13 -0.82
C PHE A 13 18.51 28.38 0.66
N ALA A 14 18.47 27.32 1.48
CA ALA A 14 18.23 27.41 2.92
C ALA A 14 18.97 26.30 3.68
N PRO A 15 19.43 26.55 4.92
CA PRO A 15 19.95 25.51 5.79
C PRO A 15 18.84 24.50 6.13
N SER A 16 19.10 23.22 5.90
CA SER A 16 18.23 22.12 6.35
C SER A 16 18.95 21.38 7.47
N PRO A 17 18.57 21.57 8.75
CA PRO A 17 19.31 21.02 9.88
C PRO A 17 19.22 19.48 9.96
N LYS A 18 18.27 18.88 9.25
CA LYS A 18 18.11 17.42 9.14
C LYS A 18 17.77 17.05 7.69
N ARG A 19 18.23 15.87 7.27
CA ARG A 19 17.69 15.19 6.08
C ARG A 19 16.57 14.28 6.53
N SER A 20 15.38 14.44 5.96
CA SER A 20 14.23 13.58 6.21
C SER A 20 13.64 13.15 4.87
N HIS A 21 13.73 11.85 4.58
CA HIS A 21 13.11 11.29 3.39
C HIS A 21 11.65 10.97 3.67
N CYS A 22 10.80 11.22 2.67
CA CYS A 22 9.40 10.86 2.75
C CYS A 22 9.26 9.33 2.75
N PHE A 23 8.74 8.75 3.82
CA PHE A 23 8.56 7.30 3.90
C PHE A 23 7.63 6.75 2.80
N PHE A 24 6.71 7.57 2.27
CA PHE A 24 5.81 7.17 1.18
C PHE A 24 6.54 6.87 -0.14
N GLU A 25 7.74 7.44 -0.36
CA GLU A 25 8.55 7.13 -1.54
C GLU A 25 8.94 5.67 -1.56
N TRP A 26 9.43 5.17 -0.43
CA TRP A 26 9.86 3.79 -0.26
C TRP A 26 8.72 2.77 -0.44
N ILE A 27 7.53 3.07 0.06
CA ILE A 27 6.44 2.10 0.11
C ILE A 27 5.44 2.21 -1.04
N TYR A 28 5.32 3.36 -1.71
CA TYR A 28 4.20 3.60 -2.63
C TYR A 28 4.55 4.46 -3.84
N PHE A 29 5.15 5.64 -3.69
CA PHE A 29 5.29 6.60 -4.79
C PHE A 29 6.41 6.27 -5.77
N ALA A 30 7.57 5.86 -5.26
CA ALA A 30 8.70 5.58 -6.13
C ALA A 30 8.39 4.40 -7.05
N ASN A 31 8.93 4.45 -8.27
CA ASN A 31 8.90 3.30 -9.15
C ASN A 31 9.60 2.13 -8.44
N VAL A 32 9.02 0.94 -8.52
CA VAL A 32 9.56 -0.25 -7.88
C VAL A 32 10.98 -0.59 -8.36
N ALA A 33 11.33 -0.22 -9.60
CA ALA A 33 12.65 -0.40 -10.18
C ALA A 33 13.66 0.72 -9.83
N SER A 34 13.26 1.73 -9.04
CA SER A 34 14.15 2.81 -8.63
C SER A 34 15.08 2.42 -7.48
N THR A 35 16.17 3.19 -7.37
CA THR A 35 17.08 3.21 -6.23
C THR A 35 16.91 4.56 -5.53
N LEU A 36 16.68 4.54 -4.23
CA LEU A 36 16.64 5.73 -3.36
C LEU A 36 17.73 5.56 -2.30
N ASP A 37 18.49 6.60 -1.97
CA ASP A 37 19.54 6.54 -0.93
C ASP A 37 20.41 5.27 -1.01
N ASP A 38 20.82 4.89 -2.22
CA ASP A 38 21.63 3.70 -2.54
C ASP A 38 20.98 2.36 -2.17
N ARG A 39 19.66 2.31 -1.99
CA ARG A 39 18.90 1.06 -1.77
C ARG A 39 17.80 0.88 -2.79
N SER A 40 17.63 -0.37 -3.20
CA SER A 40 16.57 -0.78 -4.11
C SER A 40 15.19 -0.64 -3.46
N VAL A 41 14.28 0.06 -4.15
CA VAL A 41 12.88 0.18 -3.71
C VAL A 41 12.20 -1.19 -3.68
N TYR A 42 12.47 -2.05 -4.67
CA TYR A 42 11.94 -3.42 -4.71
C TYR A 42 12.35 -4.22 -3.47
N MET A 43 13.64 -4.22 -3.14
CA MET A 43 14.16 -4.99 -2.00
C MET A 43 13.62 -4.47 -0.68
N THR A 44 13.47 -3.15 -0.52
CA THR A 44 12.81 -2.57 0.66
C THR A 44 11.36 -3.05 0.78
N ARG A 45 10.59 -3.06 -0.32
CA ARG A 45 9.20 -3.55 -0.29
C ARG A 45 9.10 -5.06 -0.05
N LYS A 46 10.07 -5.85 -0.52
CA LYS A 46 10.18 -7.28 -0.20
C LYS A 46 10.38 -7.49 1.30
N ALA A 47 11.36 -6.81 1.90
CA ALA A 47 11.65 -6.88 3.33
C ALA A 47 10.43 -6.50 4.20
N LEU A 48 9.68 -5.48 3.79
CA LEU A 48 8.42 -5.13 4.46
C LEU A 48 7.38 -6.27 4.45
N GLY A 49 7.39 -7.13 3.43
CA GLY A 49 6.54 -8.31 3.37
C GLY A 49 6.97 -9.40 4.35
N GLU A 50 8.26 -9.57 4.56
CA GLU A 50 8.85 -10.52 5.52
C GLU A 50 8.48 -10.11 6.95
N GLU A 51 8.75 -8.86 7.31
CA GLU A 51 8.35 -8.27 8.60
C GLU A 51 6.84 -8.38 8.86
N LEU A 52 6.04 -8.22 7.79
CA LEU A 52 4.60 -8.37 7.89
C LEU A 52 4.18 -9.81 8.14
N ALA A 53 4.88 -10.80 7.57
CA ALA A 53 4.65 -12.21 7.85
C ALA A 53 5.01 -12.54 9.31
N ASP A 54 6.15 -12.07 9.81
CA ASP A 54 6.59 -12.27 11.19
C ASP A 54 5.57 -11.74 12.19
N SER A 55 5.04 -10.53 11.93
CA SER A 55 3.96 -9.95 12.76
C SER A 55 2.67 -10.79 12.79
N LYS A 56 2.48 -11.70 11.82
CA LYS A 56 1.32 -12.59 11.68
C LYS A 56 1.58 -14.02 12.13
N LEU A 57 2.83 -14.41 12.33
CA LEU A 57 3.23 -15.71 12.86
C LEU A 57 3.07 -15.83 14.39
N SER A 58 2.48 -14.82 15.06
CA SER A 58 2.09 -14.89 16.48
C SER A 58 1.32 -16.19 16.78
N PRO A 59 1.60 -16.86 17.93
CA PRO A 59 1.21 -18.25 18.20
C PRO A 59 -0.30 -18.56 18.19
N SER A 60 -1.19 -17.57 18.09
CA SER A 60 -2.64 -17.79 17.96
C SER A 60 -3.15 -17.89 16.52
N THR A 61 -2.30 -17.68 15.51
CA THR A 61 -2.72 -17.55 14.11
C THR A 61 -2.54 -18.86 13.33
N THR A 62 -3.11 -19.96 13.83
CA THR A 62 -3.17 -21.26 13.14
C THR A 62 -4.06 -21.17 11.90
N THR A 63 -3.57 -20.63 10.79
CA THR A 63 -4.22 -20.77 9.47
C THR A 63 -3.32 -20.51 8.27
N ARG A 64 -2.25 -21.32 8.16
CA ARG A 64 -1.45 -21.40 6.93
C ARG A 64 -2.20 -22.13 5.81
N SER A 65 -2.73 -23.32 6.05
CA SER A 65 -3.13 -24.24 4.96
C SER A 65 -4.33 -23.82 4.10
N SER A 66 -5.17 -22.87 4.53
CA SER A 66 -6.38 -22.47 3.79
C SER A 66 -6.40 -20.99 3.40
N SER A 67 -5.33 -20.26 3.69
CA SER A 67 -5.24 -18.84 3.34
C SER A 67 -4.62 -18.64 1.96
N ARG A 68 -5.13 -17.67 1.22
CA ARG A 68 -4.60 -17.22 -0.08
C ARG A 68 -4.40 -15.72 -0.02
N SER A 69 -3.37 -15.19 -0.70
CA SER A 69 -3.26 -13.74 -0.90
C SER A 69 -3.70 -13.36 -2.31
N PRO A 70 -4.95 -12.88 -2.51
CA PRO A 70 -5.53 -12.50 -3.80
C PRO A 70 -5.18 -11.05 -4.21
N THR A 71 -3.96 -10.61 -3.94
CA THR A 71 -3.54 -9.23 -4.24
C THR A 71 -2.78 -9.23 -5.57
N PRO A 72 -2.92 -8.20 -6.44
CA PRO A 72 -1.95 -8.00 -7.51
C PRO A 72 -0.52 -8.18 -6.97
N PRO A 73 0.38 -8.91 -7.65
CA PRO A 73 1.67 -9.29 -7.08
C PRO A 73 2.55 -8.05 -6.89
N LYS A 74 2.46 -7.47 -5.70
CA LYS A 74 3.38 -6.47 -5.18
C LYS A 74 4.45 -7.19 -4.36
N ALA A 75 5.68 -6.66 -4.39
CA ALA A 75 6.82 -7.28 -3.70
C ALA A 75 6.51 -7.67 -2.24
N ALA A 76 5.82 -6.81 -1.49
CA ALA A 76 5.43 -7.09 -0.10
C ALA A 76 4.43 -8.26 0.03
N ALA A 77 3.44 -8.36 -0.86
CA ALA A 77 2.44 -9.43 -0.83
C ALA A 77 3.07 -10.78 -1.21
N ALA A 78 3.93 -10.78 -2.23
CA ALA A 78 4.65 -11.98 -2.67
C ALA A 78 5.60 -12.49 -1.57
N SER A 79 6.40 -11.60 -0.97
CA SER A 79 7.31 -11.98 0.12
C SER A 79 6.55 -12.48 1.34
N MET A 80 5.48 -11.79 1.76
CA MET A 80 4.64 -12.23 2.88
C MET A 80 4.04 -13.62 2.63
N ALA A 81 3.51 -13.87 1.43
CA ALA A 81 2.93 -15.15 1.09
C ALA A 81 3.98 -16.28 1.09
N PHE A 82 5.19 -15.99 0.60
CA PHE A 82 6.32 -16.90 0.64
C PHE A 82 6.71 -17.27 2.07
N GLU A 83 6.91 -16.27 2.95
CA GLU A 83 7.27 -16.50 4.36
C GLU A 83 6.18 -17.26 5.14
N LEU A 84 4.90 -16.96 4.86
CA LEU A 84 3.78 -17.69 5.45
C LEU A 84 3.56 -19.08 4.83
N GLY A 85 4.25 -19.43 3.74
CA GLY A 85 4.02 -20.67 2.99
C GLY A 85 2.58 -20.81 2.49
N ILE A 86 2.00 -19.73 1.97
CA ILE A 86 0.62 -19.69 1.46
C ILE A 86 0.61 -19.33 -0.03
N PRO A 87 -0.35 -19.82 -0.82
CA PRO A 87 -0.43 -19.43 -2.23
C PRO A 87 -0.67 -17.92 -2.41
N CYS A 88 0.21 -17.29 -3.20
CA CYS A 88 0.02 -15.95 -3.73
C CYS A 88 -0.70 -16.06 -5.08
N LEU A 89 -1.94 -15.56 -5.16
CA LEU A 89 -2.76 -15.65 -6.36
C LEU A 89 -3.29 -14.25 -6.70
N GLU A 90 -3.62 -14.00 -7.96
CA GLU A 90 -4.37 -12.77 -8.27
C GLU A 90 -5.86 -13.08 -8.12
N GLY A 91 -6.52 -12.53 -7.11
CA GLY A 91 -7.97 -12.68 -6.90
C GLY A 91 -8.74 -11.37 -6.93
N LEU A 92 -8.04 -10.25 -7.11
CA LEU A 92 -8.60 -8.91 -7.27
C LEU A 92 -7.91 -8.24 -8.47
N MET A 93 -8.61 -8.13 -9.59
CA MET A 93 -8.09 -7.40 -10.75
C MET A 93 -8.27 -5.91 -10.52
N ARG A 94 -7.18 -5.14 -10.60
CA ARG A 94 -7.27 -3.68 -10.57
C ARG A 94 -7.86 -3.18 -11.88
N ASN A 95 -8.96 -2.44 -11.80
CA ASN A 95 -9.54 -1.80 -12.96
C ASN A 95 -8.69 -0.57 -13.36
N ARG A 96 -7.95 -0.68 -14.46
CA ARG A 96 -7.09 0.39 -14.99
C ARG A 96 -7.87 1.55 -15.61
N TYR A 97 -9.14 1.32 -15.94
CA TYR A 97 -10.03 2.29 -16.59
C TYR A 97 -10.83 3.15 -15.59
N VAL A 98 -10.72 2.88 -14.28
CA VAL A 98 -11.23 3.77 -13.24
C VAL A 98 -10.29 4.96 -13.11
N GLY A 99 -10.36 5.84 -14.12
CA GLY A 99 -9.70 7.13 -14.15
C GLY A 99 -10.53 8.23 -13.50
N ARG A 100 -10.05 9.47 -13.60
CA ARG A 100 -10.80 10.67 -13.22
C ARG A 100 -11.93 10.86 -14.22
N THR A 101 -13.03 10.14 -14.07
CA THR A 101 -14.21 10.42 -14.88
C THR A 101 -14.84 11.70 -14.32
N PHE A 102 -14.89 12.74 -15.15
CA PHE A 102 -15.64 13.99 -14.92
C PHE A 102 -17.15 13.77 -14.83
N ILE A 103 -17.62 12.54 -15.04
CA ILE A 103 -19.01 12.15 -14.84
C ILE A 103 -19.23 12.07 -13.32
N GLU A 104 -19.63 13.20 -12.75
CA GLU A 104 -19.92 13.42 -11.33
C GLU A 104 -21.21 12.73 -10.85
N GLY A 105 -21.95 12.06 -11.74
CA GLY A 105 -23.25 11.47 -11.42
C GLY A 105 -23.25 10.16 -10.62
N THR A 106 -22.11 9.47 -10.45
CA THR A 106 -22.06 8.18 -9.73
C THR A 106 -21.60 8.36 -8.28
N ASN A 107 -22.35 7.79 -7.33
CA ASN A 107 -22.08 7.85 -5.89
C ASN A 107 -20.63 7.45 -5.57
N ARG A 108 -20.01 8.13 -4.60
CA ARG A 108 -18.63 7.85 -4.12
C ARG A 108 -18.44 6.38 -3.72
N ALA A 109 -19.49 5.73 -3.23
CA ALA A 109 -19.49 4.30 -2.91
C ALA A 109 -19.30 3.44 -4.17
N ASP A 110 -19.97 3.77 -5.27
CA ASP A 110 -19.90 3.04 -6.54
C ASP A 110 -18.52 3.22 -7.19
N LYS A 111 -17.95 4.42 -7.11
CA LYS A 111 -16.56 4.66 -7.56
C LYS A 111 -15.54 3.81 -6.79
N ALA A 112 -15.79 3.50 -5.51
CA ALA A 112 -14.94 2.61 -4.73
C ALA A 112 -15.12 1.14 -5.14
N ARG A 113 -16.36 0.73 -5.45
CA ARG A 113 -16.74 -0.60 -5.95
C ARG A 113 -16.10 -0.94 -7.30
N LEU A 114 -15.91 0.04 -8.18
CA LEU A 114 -15.35 -0.17 -9.52
C LEU A 114 -13.83 -0.39 -9.54
N LYS A 115 -13.11 -0.05 -8.45
CA LYS A 115 -11.64 -0.08 -8.42
C LYS A 115 -11.05 -1.48 -8.59
N TYR A 116 -11.77 -2.49 -8.10
CA TYR A 116 -11.34 -3.88 -8.15
C TYR A 116 -12.46 -4.76 -8.67
N THR A 117 -12.11 -5.70 -9.54
CA THR A 117 -12.98 -6.78 -9.97
C THR A 117 -12.55 -8.06 -9.24
N PRO A 118 -13.37 -8.61 -8.35
CA PRO A 118 -13.03 -9.86 -7.67
C PRO A 118 -13.08 -11.05 -8.64
N LEU A 119 -12.21 -12.03 -8.44
CA LEU A 119 -12.26 -13.35 -9.09
C LEU A 119 -12.85 -14.40 -8.13
N PRO A 120 -14.15 -14.75 -8.28
CA PRO A 120 -14.84 -15.75 -7.48
C PRO A 120 -14.08 -17.07 -7.31
N GLU A 121 -13.45 -17.55 -8.38
CA GLU A 121 -12.74 -18.84 -8.44
C GLU A 121 -11.56 -18.90 -7.47
N VAL A 122 -10.98 -17.73 -7.16
CA VAL A 122 -9.85 -17.60 -6.23
C VAL A 122 -10.33 -17.39 -4.80
N LEU A 123 -11.45 -16.70 -4.62
CA LEU A 123 -11.94 -16.18 -3.33
C LEU A 123 -12.96 -17.08 -2.62
N ARG A 124 -13.82 -17.79 -3.37
CA ARG A 124 -15.00 -18.48 -2.82
C ARG A 124 -14.64 -19.57 -1.81
N GLY A 125 -15.23 -19.47 -0.62
CA GLY A 125 -15.06 -20.45 0.47
C GLY A 125 -13.63 -20.51 1.03
N LYS A 126 -12.77 -19.54 0.70
CA LYS A 126 -11.38 -19.48 1.16
C LYS A 126 -11.20 -18.47 2.29
N ARG A 127 -10.17 -18.69 3.10
CA ARG A 127 -9.63 -17.65 3.98
C ARG A 127 -8.68 -16.82 3.14
N VAL A 128 -8.75 -15.51 3.28
CA VAL A 128 -8.11 -14.60 2.33
C VAL A 128 -7.32 -13.54 3.10
N VAL A 129 -6.05 -13.33 2.71
CA VAL A 129 -5.19 -12.26 3.23
C VAL A 129 -4.93 -11.24 2.12
N ILE A 130 -5.59 -10.09 2.19
CA ILE A 130 -5.39 -8.99 1.23
C ILE A 130 -4.28 -8.09 1.78
N VAL A 131 -3.23 -7.89 0.99
CA VAL A 131 -2.07 -7.07 1.35
C VAL A 131 -2.15 -5.77 0.57
N GLU A 132 -2.11 -4.62 1.24
CA GLU A 132 -2.07 -3.32 0.57
C GLU A 132 -0.97 -2.45 1.17
N ASP A 133 -0.26 -1.69 0.33
CA ASP A 133 0.90 -0.88 0.76
C ASP A 133 0.50 0.14 1.83
N THR A 134 -0.69 0.74 1.69
CA THR A 134 -1.23 1.70 2.64
C THR A 134 -2.75 1.58 2.79
N ILE A 135 -3.24 1.57 4.02
CA ILE A 135 -4.69 1.66 4.32
C ILE A 135 -4.97 3.04 4.92
N VAL A 136 -5.30 4.01 4.07
CA VAL A 136 -5.48 5.42 4.50
C VAL A 136 -6.93 5.71 4.93
N ARG A 137 -7.93 5.33 4.13
CA ARG A 137 -9.35 5.63 4.40
C ARG A 137 -10.26 4.40 4.47
N SER A 138 -9.72 3.21 4.27
CA SER A 138 -10.41 1.90 4.31
C SER A 138 -11.71 1.78 3.47
N THR A 139 -12.10 2.79 2.70
CA THR A 139 -13.36 2.83 1.94
C THR A 139 -13.36 1.80 0.82
N THR A 140 -12.24 1.65 0.12
CA THR A 140 -12.07 0.63 -0.93
C THR A 140 -12.15 -0.78 -0.35
N MET A 141 -11.53 -1.02 0.80
CA MET A 141 -11.58 -2.33 1.47
C MET A 141 -12.99 -2.65 1.98
N ARG A 142 -13.71 -1.67 2.55
CA ARG A 142 -15.11 -1.82 2.95
C ARG A 142 -16.03 -2.13 1.77
N ALA A 143 -15.88 -1.40 0.66
CA ALA A 143 -16.64 -1.64 -0.56
C ALA A 143 -16.39 -3.07 -1.09
N LEU A 144 -15.13 -3.50 -1.08
CA LEU A 144 -14.75 -4.85 -1.51
C LEU A 144 -15.39 -5.94 -0.63
N VAL A 145 -15.32 -5.81 0.71
CA VAL A 145 -15.95 -6.77 1.63
C VAL A 145 -17.47 -6.82 1.42
N SER A 146 -18.12 -5.66 1.21
CA SER A 146 -19.56 -5.59 0.89
C SER A 146 -19.89 -6.35 -0.38
N GLN A 147 -19.15 -6.09 -1.47
CA GLN A 147 -19.34 -6.75 -2.76
C GLN A 147 -19.17 -8.27 -2.67
N LEU A 148 -18.19 -8.75 -1.91
CA LEU A 148 -17.93 -10.18 -1.74
C LEU A 148 -19.03 -10.86 -0.91
N ARG A 149 -19.52 -10.18 0.13
CA ARG A 149 -20.65 -10.66 0.93
C ARG A 149 -21.95 -10.73 0.11
N GLU A 150 -22.24 -9.70 -0.69
CA GLU A 150 -23.40 -9.65 -1.58
C GLU A 150 -23.41 -10.77 -2.62
N ARG A 151 -22.23 -11.21 -3.07
CA ARG A 151 -22.06 -12.32 -4.02
C ARG A 151 -22.20 -13.71 -3.39
N GLY A 152 -22.52 -13.79 -2.09
CA GLY A 152 -22.65 -15.07 -1.39
C GLY A 152 -21.30 -15.76 -1.16
N GLU A 153 -20.20 -14.99 -1.06
CA GLU A 153 -18.86 -15.52 -0.83
C GLU A 153 -18.38 -15.21 0.61
N PRO A 154 -18.91 -15.90 1.65
CA PRO A 154 -18.50 -15.69 3.03
C PRO A 154 -17.09 -16.24 3.25
N GLY A 155 -16.09 -15.44 2.89
CA GLY A 155 -14.69 -15.66 3.22
C GLY A 155 -14.29 -14.92 4.50
N LYS A 156 -13.33 -15.47 5.25
CA LYS A 156 -12.66 -14.70 6.31
C LYS A 156 -11.56 -13.86 5.68
N PHE A 157 -11.83 -12.56 5.53
CA PHE A 157 -10.87 -11.59 4.98
C PHE A 157 -10.02 -10.98 6.09
N THR A 158 -8.71 -11.07 5.94
CA THR A 158 -7.72 -10.39 6.78
C THR A 158 -7.01 -9.35 5.93
N PHE A 159 -6.98 -8.09 6.39
CA PHE A 159 -6.25 -7.03 5.71
C PHE A 159 -4.90 -6.82 6.40
N ALA A 160 -3.85 -6.76 5.61
CA ALA A 160 -2.49 -6.53 6.06
C ALA A 160 -1.90 -5.33 5.31
N SER A 161 -1.16 -4.49 6.03
CA SER A 161 -0.48 -3.35 5.46
C SER A 161 0.78 -3.09 6.28
N PRO A 162 1.94 -2.84 5.64
CA PRO A 162 3.16 -2.45 6.34
C PRO A 162 2.96 -1.13 7.11
N VAL A 163 2.07 -0.27 6.63
CA VAL A 163 1.77 1.03 7.26
C VAL A 163 0.43 0.98 7.96
N ARG A 164 0.49 0.72 9.27
CA ARG A 164 -0.65 0.92 10.17
C ARG A 164 -0.67 2.36 10.66
N ARG A 165 -1.87 2.93 10.78
CA ARG A 165 -2.09 4.29 11.27
C ARG A 165 -1.50 4.44 12.68
N SER A 166 -0.29 4.97 12.80
CA SER A 166 0.22 5.48 14.08
C SER A 166 -0.37 6.87 14.29
N SER A 167 -0.98 7.07 15.45
CA SER A 167 -1.86 8.19 15.77
C SER A 167 -1.19 9.57 15.85
N ARG A 168 0.07 9.76 15.45
CA ARG A 168 0.71 11.09 15.54
C ARG A 168 1.62 11.52 14.37
N HIS A 169 2.00 10.64 13.43
CA HIS A 169 2.96 11.01 12.38
C HIS A 169 2.60 10.53 10.97
N ALA A 170 1.47 9.85 10.78
CA ALA A 170 0.96 9.52 9.46
C ALA A 170 0.26 10.73 8.82
N SER A 171 1.04 11.78 8.55
CA SER A 171 0.64 12.88 7.69
C SER A 171 0.26 12.29 6.33
N THR A 172 -1.03 12.36 5.97
CA THR A 172 -1.53 11.98 4.64
C THR A 172 -0.64 12.55 3.53
N ALA A 173 -0.57 11.89 2.37
CA ALA A 173 0.19 12.40 1.22
C ALA A 173 -0.10 13.88 0.88
N SER A 174 -1.32 14.35 1.16
CA SER A 174 -1.73 15.76 1.03
C SER A 174 -1.10 16.72 2.06
N THR A 175 -0.67 16.23 3.21
CA THR A 175 -0.08 17.02 4.30
C THR A 175 1.40 17.31 4.01
N CYS A 176 2.12 16.36 3.39
CA CYS A 176 3.54 16.55 3.06
C CYS A 176 3.78 17.68 2.04
N GLN A 177 2.80 17.97 1.19
CA GLN A 177 2.89 19.07 0.21
C GLN A 177 2.51 20.45 0.77
N ARG A 178 1.98 20.56 2.01
CA ARG A 178 1.45 21.82 2.54
C ARG A 178 1.87 22.20 3.97
N SER A 179 2.54 21.33 4.73
CA SER A 179 2.85 21.66 6.13
C SER A 179 4.20 22.36 6.31
N ARG A 180 4.17 23.68 6.55
CA ARG A 180 5.24 24.47 7.21
C ARG A 180 5.43 24.11 8.70
N SER A 181 4.87 23.01 9.20
CA SER A 181 4.71 22.74 10.63
C SER A 181 5.71 21.73 11.22
N CYS A 182 6.88 21.54 10.61
CA CYS A 182 8.00 20.86 11.28
C CYS A 182 8.81 21.89 12.08
N SER A 183 8.15 22.67 12.93
CA SER A 183 8.79 23.62 13.84
C SER A 183 8.74 23.09 15.27
N HIS A 184 9.95 22.99 15.83
CA HIS A 184 10.31 22.98 17.24
C HIS A 184 9.63 21.99 18.20
N ARG A 185 10.46 21.06 18.69
CA ARG A 185 10.55 20.76 20.12
C ARG A 185 12.02 20.49 20.44
N ASN A 186 12.68 21.48 21.01
CA ASN A 186 13.98 21.34 21.66
C ASN A 186 13.79 20.56 22.97
N SER A 187 14.77 19.72 23.28
CA SER A 187 15.18 19.44 24.66
C SER A 187 16.15 20.54 25.09
#